data_AF-A0A4D4M9L3-F1
#
_entry.id   AF-A0A4D4M9L3-F1
#
_cell.length_a   1.000
_cell.length_b   1.000
_cell.length_c   1.000
_cell.angle_alpha   90.00
_cell.angle_beta   90.00
_cell.angle_gamma   90.00
#
_symmetry.space_group_name_H-M   'P 1'
#
loop_
_entity.id
_entity.type
_entity.pdbx_description
1 polymer ?
#
loop_
_entity_poly.entity_id
_entity_poly.type
_entity_poly.pdbx_seq_one_letter_code
_entity_poly.pdbx_strand_id
1 'polypeptide(L)'
;MPVDEPWEQLRSRLRIGACLTGTVVRVPKPGAIGIFIDLGLSAGGFVDVLLLPRDPARWPAEGTVTDFEIWWMDERPQLRLKPAESAYLLEDFDCWVAQENSVAAKQWLQRAGERRWDV
;
A
#
# COMPACT_ATOMS: atom_id res chain seq x y z
N MET A 1 16.32 -7.98 -8.67
CA MET A 1 15.69 -9.23 -8.16
C MET A 1 15.09 -9.95 -9.35
N PRO A 2 15.15 -11.29 -9.45
CA PRO A 2 14.58 -12.01 -10.59
C PRO A 2 13.06 -11.87 -10.61
N VAL A 3 12.48 -11.62 -11.79
CA VAL A 3 11.03 -11.49 -12.01
C VAL A 3 10.26 -12.80 -11.81
N ASP A 4 10.98 -13.93 -11.67
CA ASP A 4 10.42 -15.28 -11.49
C ASP A 4 10.66 -15.85 -10.08
N GLU A 5 11.03 -15.02 -9.10
CA GLU A 5 11.25 -15.48 -7.73
C GLU A 5 9.94 -15.98 -7.08
N PRO A 6 9.92 -17.18 -6.47
CA PRO A 6 8.73 -17.68 -5.76
C PRO A 6 8.26 -16.73 -4.66
N TRP A 7 6.95 -16.56 -4.53
CA TRP A 7 6.33 -15.62 -3.59
C TRP A 7 6.85 -15.77 -2.16
N GLU A 8 6.96 -16.99 -1.64
CA GLU A 8 7.45 -17.22 -0.26
C GLU A 8 8.86 -16.67 -0.03
N GLN A 9 9.74 -16.78 -1.04
CA GLN A 9 11.10 -16.25 -0.95
C GLN A 9 11.07 -14.72 -0.99
N LEU A 10 10.32 -14.13 -1.94
CA LEU A 10 10.12 -12.69 -2.03
C LEU A 10 9.52 -12.12 -0.73
N ARG A 11 8.46 -12.72 -0.22
CA ARG A 11 7.73 -12.30 0.99
C ARG A 11 8.63 -12.33 2.22
N SER A 12 9.49 -13.35 2.36
CA SER A 12 10.39 -13.50 3.52
C SER A 12 11.42 -12.36 3.67
N ARG A 13 11.77 -11.69 2.55
CA ARG A 13 12.73 -10.57 2.51
C ARG A 13 12.07 -9.18 2.55
N LEU A 14 10.75 -9.11 2.41
CA LEU A 14 10.01 -7.85 2.49
C LEU A 14 9.64 -7.51 3.93
N ARG A 15 9.52 -6.21 4.22
CA ARG A 15 9.17 -5.70 5.55
C ARG A 15 7.94 -4.82 5.46
N ILE A 16 6.95 -5.08 6.30
CA ILE A 16 5.80 -4.19 6.46
C ILE A 16 6.32 -2.80 6.87
N GLY A 17 5.91 -1.76 6.14
CA GLY A 17 6.43 -0.39 6.29
C GLY A 17 7.57 0.02 5.38
N ALA A 18 8.20 -0.92 4.68
CA ALA A 18 9.17 -0.53 3.66
C ALA A 18 8.46 0.19 2.52
N CYS A 19 9.11 1.21 1.96
CA CYS A 19 8.63 1.88 0.76
C CYS A 19 9.17 1.18 -0.49
N LEU A 20 8.31 1.04 -1.50
CA LEU A 20 8.62 0.56 -2.83
C LEU A 20 8.09 1.55 -3.86
N THR A 21 8.91 1.90 -4.85
CA THR A 21 8.43 2.64 -6.02
C THR A 21 7.68 1.70 -6.95
N GLY A 22 6.53 2.15 -7.47
CA GLY A 22 5.72 1.36 -8.39
C GLY A 22 5.00 2.23 -9.41
N THR A 23 4.50 1.57 -10.47
CA THR A 23 3.72 2.20 -11.53
C THR A 23 2.27 1.76 -11.43
N VAL A 24 1.32 2.69 -11.45
CA VAL A 24 -0.10 2.35 -11.54
C VAL A 24 -0.37 1.76 -12.92
N VAL A 25 -0.74 0.48 -12.96
CA VAL A 25 -1.02 -0.24 -14.22
C VAL A 25 -2.51 -0.43 -14.50
N ARG A 26 -3.36 -0.25 -13.48
CA ARG A 26 -4.81 -0.38 -13.66
C ARG A 26 -5.62 0.32 -12.59
N VAL A 27 -6.68 1.02 -12.99
CA VAL A 27 -7.67 1.66 -12.10
C VAL A 27 -9.09 1.15 -12.41
N PRO A 28 -9.48 -0.06 -11.98
CA PRO A 28 -10.80 -0.59 -12.28
C PRO A 28 -11.86 0.02 -11.35
N LYS A 29 -12.96 0.53 -11.94
CA LYS A 29 -14.10 1.12 -11.22
C LYS A 29 -13.65 2.12 -10.12
N PRO A 30 -13.14 3.30 -10.51
CA PRO A 30 -12.73 4.34 -9.56
C PRO A 30 -13.83 4.61 -8.52
N GLY A 31 -13.46 4.66 -7.24
CA GLY A 31 -14.36 4.78 -6.10
C GLY A 31 -14.92 3.46 -5.53
N ALA A 32 -14.61 2.29 -6.12
CA ALA A 32 -15.19 1.02 -5.66
C ALA A 32 -14.19 -0.12 -5.41
N ILE A 33 -13.07 -0.21 -6.14
CA ILE A 33 -12.15 -1.35 -6.03
C ILE A 33 -10.80 -0.93 -5.43
N GLY A 34 -10.11 0.01 -6.07
CA GLY A 34 -8.73 0.34 -5.77
C GLY A 34 -7.87 0.35 -7.03
N ILE A 35 -6.55 0.30 -6.87
CA ILE A 35 -5.59 0.39 -7.97
C ILE A 35 -4.55 -0.74 -7.93
N PHE A 36 -4.11 -1.16 -9.11
CA PHE A 36 -3.07 -2.18 -9.27
C PHE A 36 -1.76 -1.52 -9.64
N ILE A 37 -0.69 -1.98 -9.00
CA ILE A 37 0.65 -1.42 -9.09
C ILE A 37 1.60 -2.49 -9.63
N ASP A 38 2.36 -2.14 -10.66
CA ASP A 38 3.56 -2.90 -11.03
C ASP A 38 4.75 -2.40 -10.21
N LEU A 39 5.43 -3.33 -9.54
CA LEU A 39 6.56 -3.08 -8.65
C LEU A 39 7.88 -3.59 -9.26
N GLY A 40 7.87 -4.16 -10.46
CA GLY A 40 9.04 -4.84 -11.04
C GLY A 40 9.47 -6.08 -10.24
N LEU A 41 8.53 -6.69 -9.52
CA LEU A 41 8.70 -7.90 -8.72
C LEU A 41 7.85 -9.04 -9.30
N SER A 42 8.09 -10.27 -8.86
CA SER A 42 7.27 -11.44 -9.23
C SER A 42 5.82 -11.37 -8.70
N ALA A 43 5.53 -10.45 -7.78
CA ALA A 43 4.19 -10.16 -7.27
C ALA A 43 3.84 -8.69 -7.49
N GLY A 44 2.62 -8.44 -7.97
CA GLY A 44 2.07 -7.10 -8.12
C GLY A 44 1.60 -6.50 -6.80
N GLY A 45 1.43 -5.18 -6.79
CA GLY A 45 0.85 -4.42 -5.70
C GLY A 45 -0.62 -4.10 -5.90
N PHE A 46 -1.32 -3.86 -4.79
CA PHE A 46 -2.69 -3.40 -4.78
C PHE A 46 -2.92 -2.41 -3.64
N VAL A 47 -3.49 -1.25 -3.96
CA VAL A 47 -4.00 -0.29 -2.96
C VAL A 47 -5.51 -0.41 -2.95
N ASP A 48 -6.08 -0.68 -1.78
CA ASP A 48 -7.52 -0.77 -1.57
C ASP A 48 -8.18 0.61 -1.65
N VAL A 49 -9.42 0.67 -2.15
CA VAL A 49 -10.21 1.91 -2.21
C VAL A 49 -10.28 2.64 -0.86
N LEU A 50 -10.28 1.90 0.26
CA LEU A 50 -10.32 2.48 1.61
C LEU A 50 -9.05 3.24 2.00
N LEU A 51 -7.96 3.07 1.24
CA LEU A 51 -6.69 3.78 1.45
C LEU A 51 -6.50 4.96 0.48
N LEU A 52 -7.42 5.15 -0.47
CA LEU A 52 -7.36 6.20 -1.48
C LEU A 52 -8.26 7.39 -1.11
N PRO A 53 -8.08 8.56 -1.74
CA PRO A 53 -8.97 9.69 -1.54
C PRO A 53 -10.42 9.31 -1.86
N ARG A 54 -11.38 9.87 -1.10
CA ARG A 54 -12.80 9.58 -1.32
C ARG A 54 -13.29 10.06 -2.70
N ASP A 55 -12.66 11.10 -3.22
CA ASP A 55 -12.88 11.58 -4.59
C ASP A 55 -11.98 10.82 -5.58
N PRO A 56 -12.56 9.98 -6.48
CA PRO A 56 -11.78 9.21 -7.44
C PRO A 56 -11.01 10.05 -8.45
N ALA A 57 -11.37 11.33 -8.65
CA ALA A 57 -10.62 12.22 -9.52
C ALA A 57 -9.21 12.56 -8.99
N ARG A 58 -8.97 12.32 -7.70
CA ARG A 58 -7.65 12.50 -7.04
C ARG A 58 -6.85 11.21 -6.93
N TRP A 59 -7.35 10.10 -7.48
CA TRP A 59 -6.57 8.88 -7.53
C TRP A 59 -5.40 9.04 -8.51
N PRO A 60 -4.26 8.37 -8.29
CA PRO A 60 -3.19 8.37 -9.28
C PRO A 60 -3.67 7.66 -10.55
N ALA A 61 -3.45 8.29 -11.71
CA ALA A 61 -3.84 7.75 -13.00
C ALA A 61 -2.95 6.59 -13.45
N GLU A 62 -3.42 5.77 -14.38
CA GLU A 62 -2.58 4.75 -15.03
C GLU A 62 -1.32 5.39 -15.64
N GLY A 63 -0.17 4.74 -15.46
CA GLY A 63 1.15 5.27 -15.81
C GLY A 63 1.82 6.14 -14.74
N THR A 64 1.11 6.54 -13.69
CA THR A 64 1.70 7.30 -12.58
C THR A 64 2.75 6.46 -11.85
N VAL A 65 3.95 7.01 -11.67
CA VAL A 65 5.02 6.42 -10.86
C VAL A 65 5.10 7.15 -9.54
N THR A 66 4.98 6.42 -8.43
CA THR A 66 5.03 6.98 -7.06
C THR A 66 5.47 5.90 -6.06
N ASP A 67 5.71 6.31 -4.83
CA ASP A 67 6.13 5.43 -3.74
C ASP A 67 4.93 4.92 -2.92
N PHE A 68 5.04 3.66 -2.52
CA PHE A 68 4.04 2.95 -1.74
C PHE A 68 4.68 2.27 -0.54
N GLU A 69 4.04 2.41 0.62
CA GLU A 69 4.39 1.65 1.82
C GLU A 69 3.75 0.26 1.75
N ILE A 70 4.52 -0.79 2.06
CA ILE A 70 3.98 -2.13 2.25
C ILE A 70 3.04 -2.11 3.48
N TRP A 71 1.75 -2.15 3.22
CA TRP A 71 0.69 -2.07 4.22
C TRP A 71 0.42 -3.43 4.86
N TRP A 72 0.33 -4.49 4.05
CA TRP A 72 0.05 -5.84 4.52
C TRP A 72 0.50 -6.89 3.50
N MET A 73 0.79 -8.10 3.98
CA MET A 73 1.14 -9.26 3.16
C MET A 73 0.57 -10.52 3.79
N ASP A 74 -0.04 -11.39 2.98
CA ASP A 74 -0.48 -12.74 3.39
C ASP A 74 0.10 -13.81 2.44
N GLU A 75 -0.45 -15.02 2.44
CA GLU A 75 -0.01 -16.14 1.59
C GLU A 75 -0.34 -15.91 0.10
N ARG A 76 -1.20 -14.95 -0.23
CA ARG A 76 -1.53 -14.63 -1.62
C ARG A 76 -0.39 -13.80 -2.22
N PRO A 77 0.02 -14.08 -3.47
CA PRO A 77 1.11 -13.39 -4.16
C PRO A 77 0.69 -11.99 -4.65
N GLN A 78 0.29 -11.12 -3.72
CA GLN A 78 -0.07 -9.73 -3.98
C GLN A 78 0.24 -8.87 -2.75
N LEU A 79 1.04 -7.83 -2.95
CA LEU A 79 1.38 -6.87 -1.91
C LEU A 79 0.21 -5.92 -1.68
N ARG A 80 -0.28 -5.82 -0.44
CA ARG A 80 -1.20 -4.74 -0.07
C ARG A 80 -0.38 -3.51 0.26
N LEU A 81 -0.73 -2.43 -0.39
CA LEU A 81 0.03 -1.19 -0.38
C LEU A 81 -0.81 -0.05 0.18
N LYS A 82 -0.12 0.93 0.76
CA LYS A 82 -0.64 2.22 1.17
C LYS A 82 0.15 3.31 0.43
N PRO A 83 -0.48 4.33 -0.15
CA PRO A 83 0.24 5.45 -0.76
C PRO A 83 1.17 6.15 0.25
N ALA A 84 2.40 6.47 -0.17
CA ALA A 84 3.33 7.24 0.65
C ALA A 84 3.05 8.75 0.55
N GLU A 85 2.66 9.22 -0.63
CA GLU A 85 2.27 10.60 -0.86
C GLU A 85 0.87 10.88 -0.30
N SER A 86 0.76 11.90 0.56
CA SER A 86 -0.51 12.29 1.19
C SER A 86 -1.57 12.75 0.18
N ALA A 87 -1.16 13.24 -0.99
CA ALA A 87 -2.08 13.61 -2.07
C ALA A 87 -2.92 12.43 -2.58
N TYR A 88 -2.37 11.20 -2.48
CA TYR A 88 -3.02 9.96 -2.90
C TYR A 88 -3.50 9.13 -1.71
N LEU A 89 -3.43 9.64 -0.49
CA LEU A 89 -3.88 8.94 0.71
C LEU A 89 -5.27 9.44 1.13
N LEU A 90 -6.05 8.59 1.78
CA LEU A 90 -7.29 8.97 2.45
C LEU A 90 -7.06 10.20 3.36
N GLU A 91 -7.94 11.20 3.27
CA GLU A 91 -7.76 12.53 3.89
C GLU A 91 -7.68 12.47 5.42
N ASP A 92 -8.44 11.54 6.03
CA ASP A 92 -8.49 11.33 7.48
C ASP A 92 -7.86 9.99 7.86
N PHE A 93 -6.82 9.57 7.13
CA PHE A 93 -6.21 8.24 7.27
C PHE A 93 -5.89 7.89 8.73
N ASP A 94 -5.32 8.81 9.49
CA ASP A 94 -4.97 8.58 10.91
C ASP A 94 -6.21 8.35 11.80
N CYS A 95 -7.33 9.03 11.49
CA CYS A 95 -8.58 8.82 12.21
C CYS A 95 -9.24 7.49 11.81
N TRP A 96 -9.19 7.16 10.51
CA TRP A 96 -9.72 5.91 9.98
C TRP A 96 -8.95 4.69 10.54
N VAL A 97 -7.62 4.72 10.51
CA VAL A 97 -6.78 3.61 10.99
C VAL A 97 -6.91 3.39 12.50
N ALA A 98 -7.20 4.44 13.27
CA ALA A 98 -7.47 4.33 14.70
C ALA A 98 -8.79 3.59 15.02
N GLN A 99 -9.73 3.56 14.08
CA GLN A 99 -11.03 2.89 14.21
C GLN A 99 -11.03 1.49 13.58
N GLU A 100 -10.08 1.21 12.68
CA GLU A 100 -9.93 -0.05 11.97
C GLU A 100 -9.36 -1.15 12.90
N ASN A 101 -9.95 -2.35 12.88
CA ASN A 101 -9.56 -3.45 13.79
C ASN A 101 -8.64 -4.48 13.13
N SER A 102 -8.16 -4.20 11.91
CA SER A 102 -7.23 -5.07 11.19
C SER A 102 -5.85 -5.18 11.85
N VAL A 103 -5.13 -6.28 11.57
CA VAL A 103 -3.74 -6.47 12.04
C VAL A 103 -2.82 -5.38 11.47
N ALA A 104 -3.01 -5.01 10.21
CA ALA A 104 -2.25 -3.96 9.55
C ALA A 104 -2.42 -2.60 10.25
N ALA A 105 -3.65 -2.24 10.63
CA ALA A 105 -3.94 -1.02 11.38
C ALA A 105 -3.24 -1.00 12.75
N LYS A 106 -3.31 -2.11 13.50
CA LYS A 106 -2.63 -2.24 14.80
C LYS A 106 -1.11 -2.13 14.69
N GLN A 107 -0.50 -2.78 13.69
CA GLN A 107 0.93 -2.68 13.45
C GLN A 107 1.34 -1.27 12.99
N TRP A 108 0.50 -0.58 12.23
CA TRP A 108 0.75 0.82 11.90
C TRP A 108 0.70 1.71 13.15
N LEU A 109 -0.31 1.57 14.00
CA LEU A 109 -0.45 2.34 15.24
C LEU A 109 0.74 2.14 16.18
N GLN A 110 1.22 0.89 16.30
CA GLN A 110 2.41 0.59 17.10
C GLN A 110 3.66 1.31 16.56
N ARG A 111 3.93 1.22 15.25
CA ARG A 111 5.09 1.85 14.62
C ARG A 111 5.00 3.38 14.57
N ALA A 112 3.80 3.93 14.40
CA ALA A 112 3.56 5.37 14.47
C ALA A 112 3.77 5.92 15.89
N GLY A 113 3.40 5.12 16.90
CA GLY A 113 3.74 5.37 18.29
C GLY A 113 5.24 5.37 18.53
N GLU A 114 5.97 4.35 18.09
CA GLU A 114 7.44 4.26 18.25
C GLU A 114 8.17 5.46 17.63
N ARG A 115 7.80 5.87 16.40
CA ARG A 115 8.39 7.04 15.71
C ARG A 115 8.15 8.39 16.41
N ARG A 116 7.15 8.48 17.29
CA ARG A 116 6.81 9.74 17.98
C ARG A 116 7.64 9.97 19.26
N TRP A 117 8.42 8.99 19.72
CA TRP A 117 9.24 9.07 20.94
C TRP A 117 10.76 9.13 20.68
N ASP A 118 11.20 9.18 19.42
CA ASP A 118 12.60 9.37 19.02
C ASP A 118 12.98 10.87 18.86
N VAL A 119 12.37 11.77 19.63
CA VAL A 119 12.67 13.22 19.65
C VAL A 119 12.88 13.75 21.06
#